data_AF-A0A290WYU4-F1
#
_entry.id   AF-A0A290WYU4-F1
#
_cell.length_a   1.000
_cell.length_b   1.000
_cell.length_c   1.000
_cell.angle_alpha   90.00
_cell.angle_beta   90.00
_cell.angle_gamma   90.00
#
_symmetry.space_group_name_H-M   'P 1'
#
loop_
_entity.id
_entity.type
_entity.pdbx_description
1 polymer ?
#
loop_
_entity_poly.entity_id
_entity_poly.type
_entity_poly.pdbx_seq_one_letter_code
_entity_poly.pdbx_strand_id
1 'polypeptide(L)'
;MRMELNLHGEPHVMDSLLALEQALQQARALAQCELWLTLATDAEQGPALCLLRNGGNAWLMYLSGQDDLSFHSLGDEEADGVCSYLLSNGQVDEYPEAWCVEVEHCQRAFVAFFRTGGARPAGIAWEAD
;
A
#
# COMPACT_ATOMS: atom_id res chain seq x y z
N MET A 1 -10.31 16.01 -3.37
CA MET A 1 -8.94 15.83 -2.86
C MET A 1 -8.14 15.17 -3.96
N ARG A 2 -6.89 15.58 -4.19
CA ARG A 2 -6.04 15.00 -5.25
C ARG A 2 -4.89 14.26 -4.58
N MET A 3 -4.69 13.01 -4.97
CA MET A 3 -3.55 12.17 -4.60
C MET A 3 -2.90 11.63 -5.87
N GLU A 4 -1.67 11.15 -5.79
CA GLU A 4 -1.03 10.41 -6.86
C GLU A 4 -0.97 8.93 -6.49
N LEU A 5 -1.38 8.06 -7.42
CA LEU A 5 -1.18 6.63 -7.34
C LEU A 5 -0.06 6.24 -8.31
N ASN A 6 1.09 5.82 -7.80
CA ASN A 6 2.05 5.08 -8.62
C ASN A 6 1.61 3.61 -8.66
N LEU A 7 1.27 3.12 -9.85
CA LEU A 7 0.91 1.73 -10.10
C LEU A 7 2.09 1.07 -10.81
N HIS A 8 2.90 0.35 -10.04
CA HIS A 8 4.04 -0.44 -10.49
C HIS A 8 4.99 0.33 -11.42
N GLY A 9 5.34 1.55 -11.03
CA GLY A 9 6.20 2.46 -11.78
C GLY A 9 5.44 3.51 -12.59
N GLU A 10 4.12 3.38 -12.79
CA GLU A 10 3.33 4.29 -13.61
C GLU A 10 2.49 5.26 -12.76
N PRO A 11 2.77 6.58 -12.78
CA PRO A 11 2.03 7.56 -11.99
C PRO A 11 0.66 7.89 -12.59
N HIS A 12 -0.36 7.94 -11.72
CA HIS A 12 -1.75 8.23 -12.06
C HIS A 12 -2.35 9.25 -11.08
N VAL A 13 -2.99 10.29 -11.58
CA VAL A 13 -3.66 11.27 -10.73
C VAL A 13 -5.02 10.73 -10.26
N MET A 14 -5.19 10.63 -8.94
CA MET A 14 -6.44 10.25 -8.30
C MET A 14 -7.18 11.50 -7.83
N ASP A 15 -8.22 11.90 -8.57
CA ASP A 15 -9.04 13.08 -8.25
C ASP A 15 -10.40 12.75 -7.61
N SER A 16 -10.75 11.46 -7.58
CA SER A 16 -12.03 10.96 -7.12
C SER A 16 -11.88 9.54 -6.57
N LEU A 17 -12.81 9.17 -5.69
CA LEU A 17 -12.87 7.81 -5.14
C LEU A 17 -13.12 6.78 -6.25
N LEU A 18 -13.95 7.11 -7.25
CA LEU A 18 -14.25 6.20 -8.36
C LEU A 18 -12.99 5.89 -9.18
N ALA A 19 -12.15 6.89 -9.47
CA ALA A 19 -10.89 6.69 -10.17
C ALA A 19 -9.95 5.76 -9.38
N LEU A 20 -9.88 5.94 -8.06
CA LEU A 20 -9.10 5.08 -7.19
C LEU A 20 -9.62 3.64 -7.19
N GLU A 21 -10.93 3.44 -7.02
CA GLU A 21 -11.54 2.10 -7.01
C GLU A 21 -11.31 1.37 -8.35
N GLN A 22 -11.39 2.08 -9.48
CA GLN A 22 -11.08 1.53 -10.80
C GLN A 22 -9.61 1.13 -10.93
N ALA A 23 -8.68 1.97 -10.47
CA ALA A 23 -7.25 1.65 -10.49
C ALA A 23 -6.91 0.46 -9.59
N LEU A 24 -7.53 0.37 -8.40
CA LEU A 24 -7.38 -0.78 -7.50
C LEU A 24 -7.93 -2.07 -8.12
N GLN A 25 -9.03 -1.98 -8.88
CA GLN A 25 -9.57 -3.12 -9.62
C GLN A 25 -8.61 -3.59 -10.74
N GLN A 26 -7.96 -2.65 -11.44
CA GLN A 26 -6.93 -2.98 -12.43
C GLN A 26 -5.71 -3.64 -11.78
N ALA A 27 -5.23 -3.09 -10.65
CA ALA A 27 -4.12 -3.66 -9.90
C ALA A 27 -4.41 -5.08 -9.39
N ARG A 28 -5.67 -5.39 -9.04
CA ARG A 28 -6.09 -6.74 -8.63
C ARG A 28 -5.97 -7.78 -9.76
N ALA A 29 -6.07 -7.35 -11.02
CA ALA A 29 -5.89 -8.25 -12.16
C ALA A 29 -4.42 -8.62 -12.43
N LEU A 30 -3.46 -7.88 -11.85
CA LEU A 30 -2.04 -8.21 -11.94
C LEU A 30 -1.71 -9.39 -11.01
N ALA A 31 -0.76 -10.23 -11.39
CA ALA A 31 -0.29 -11.32 -10.51
C ALA A 31 0.56 -10.76 -9.36
N GLN A 32 1.34 -9.73 -9.63
CA GLN A 32 2.18 -9.02 -8.69
C GLN A 32 2.14 -7.53 -9.03
N CYS A 33 2.24 -6.66 -8.03
CA CYS A 33 2.33 -5.23 -8.23
C CYS A 33 2.86 -4.52 -6.99
N GLU A 34 3.35 -3.31 -7.23
CA GLU A 34 3.69 -2.33 -6.21
C GLU A 34 2.74 -1.14 -6.40
N LEU A 35 2.10 -0.65 -5.35
CA LEU A 35 1.29 0.56 -5.40
C LEU A 35 1.77 1.56 -4.36
N TRP A 36 1.83 2.84 -4.73
CA TRP A 36 2.03 3.94 -3.79
C TRP A 36 0.94 4.98 -3.96
N LEU A 37 0.21 5.29 -2.89
CA LEU A 37 -0.76 6.38 -2.86
C LEU A 37 -0.23 7.52 -1.97
N THR A 38 0.01 8.68 -2.54
CA THR A 38 0.65 9.83 -1.86
C THR A 38 -0.23 11.08 -1.89
N LEU A 39 -0.18 11.87 -0.80
CA LEU A 39 -0.92 13.14 -0.71
C LEU A 39 -0.21 14.31 -1.42
N ALA A 40 1.12 14.28 -1.48
CA ALA A 40 1.92 15.37 -2.04
C ALA A 40 2.44 15.03 -3.44
N THR A 41 2.69 16.05 -4.26
CA THR A 41 3.46 15.93 -5.52
C THR A 41 4.92 15.52 -5.30
N ASP A 42 5.39 15.60 -4.06
CA ASP A 42 6.71 15.16 -3.63
C ASP A 42 6.52 14.12 -2.52
N ALA A 43 6.97 12.89 -2.76
CA ALA A 43 6.78 11.75 -1.86
C ALA A 43 7.38 11.99 -0.46
N GLU A 44 8.33 12.92 -0.34
CA GLU A 44 9.02 13.24 0.92
C GLU A 44 8.23 14.19 1.84
N GLN A 45 7.08 14.73 1.43
CA GLN A 45 6.41 15.83 2.16
C GLN A 45 5.05 15.49 2.77
N GLY A 46 4.51 14.30 2.52
CA GLY A 46 3.18 13.93 2.99
C GLY A 46 3.02 12.44 3.26
N PRO A 47 1.90 12.04 3.88
CA PRO A 47 1.66 10.64 4.15
C PRO A 47 1.59 9.85 2.85
N ALA A 48 2.08 8.63 2.93
CA ALA A 48 2.09 7.67 1.83
C ALA A 48 1.58 6.31 2.32
N LEU A 49 0.86 5.60 1.44
CA LEU A 49 0.47 4.23 1.66
C LEU A 49 1.02 3.37 0.52
N CYS A 50 1.87 2.41 0.87
CA CYS A 50 2.46 1.44 -0.03
C CYS A 50 1.74 0.09 0.09
N LEU A 51 1.57 -0.59 -1.04
CA LEU A 51 1.19 -1.99 -1.14
C LEU A 51 2.26 -2.72 -1.95
N LEU A 52 2.78 -3.82 -1.41
CA LEU A 52 3.49 -4.83 -2.17
C LEU A 52 2.60 -6.06 -2.28
N ARG A 53 2.45 -6.61 -3.49
CA ARG A 53 1.63 -7.80 -3.73
C ARG A 53 2.36 -8.81 -4.60
N ASN A 54 2.28 -10.08 -4.20
CA ASN A 54 2.68 -11.23 -5.00
C ASN A 54 1.66 -12.36 -4.82
N GLY A 55 0.87 -12.61 -5.86
CA GLY A 55 -0.21 -13.60 -5.85
C GLY A 55 -1.32 -13.24 -4.85
N GLY A 56 -1.51 -14.10 -3.85
CA GLY A 56 -2.43 -13.89 -2.73
C GLY A 56 -1.85 -13.08 -1.58
N ASN A 57 -0.52 -12.97 -1.51
CA ASN A 57 0.17 -12.32 -0.41
C ASN A 57 0.31 -10.83 -0.69
N ALA A 58 -0.06 -10.02 0.29
CA ALA A 58 -0.02 -8.58 0.20
C ALA A 58 0.43 -7.97 1.51
N TRP A 59 1.29 -6.96 1.43
CA TRP A 59 1.86 -6.28 2.58
C TRP A 59 1.66 -4.78 2.42
N LEU A 60 1.35 -4.08 3.51
CA LEU A 60 1.20 -2.64 3.51
C LEU A 60 2.30 -1.97 4.32
N MET A 61 2.70 -0.80 3.87
CA MET A 61 3.48 0.14 4.65
C MET A 61 2.86 1.53 4.61
N TYR A 62 2.78 2.16 5.76
CA TYR A 62 2.31 3.53 5.91
C TYR A 62 3.49 4.40 6.35
N LEU A 63 3.72 5.48 5.62
CA LEU A 63 4.66 6.54 5.99
C LEU A 63 3.84 7.76 6.40
N SER A 64 4.12 8.33 7.57
CA SER A 64 3.47 9.55 8.04
C SER A 64 3.94 10.83 7.32
N GLY A 65 5.13 10.79 6.74
CA GLY A 65 5.83 11.93 6.14
C GLY A 65 6.50 12.84 7.18
N GLN A 66 5.73 13.53 8.01
CA GLN A 66 6.26 14.66 8.80
C GLN A 66 7.09 14.29 10.04
N ASP A 67 6.91 13.10 10.59
CA ASP A 67 7.57 12.66 11.82
C ASP A 67 8.53 11.48 11.59
N ASP A 68 8.84 11.18 10.33
CA ASP A 68 9.68 10.05 9.88
C ASP A 68 9.23 8.68 10.41
N LEU A 69 8.00 8.56 10.92
CA LEU A 69 7.46 7.27 11.38
C LEU A 69 6.95 6.45 10.20
N SER A 70 7.43 5.21 10.14
CA SER A 70 6.90 4.16 9.27
C SER A 70 6.23 3.07 10.09
N PHE A 71 5.26 2.43 9.45
CA PHE A 71 4.52 1.32 10.03
C PHE A 71 4.25 0.29 8.95
N HIS A 72 4.27 -0.98 9.32
CA HIS A 72 3.90 -2.08 8.43
C HIS A 72 2.66 -2.82 8.92
N SER A 73 1.97 -3.51 8.02
CA SER A 73 0.78 -4.30 8.36
C SER A 73 1.15 -5.54 9.17
N LEU A 74 0.29 -5.87 10.13
CA LEU A 74 0.26 -7.17 10.79
C LEU A 74 -0.90 -8.00 10.25
N GLY A 75 -0.59 -9.25 9.92
CA GLY A 75 -1.50 -10.25 9.39
C GLY A 75 -1.82 -11.33 10.42
N ASP A 76 -1.64 -12.57 10.01
CA ASP A 76 -1.76 -13.75 10.87
C ASP A 76 -0.42 -14.07 11.54
N GLU A 77 -0.29 -13.78 12.84
CA GLU A 77 0.94 -14.04 13.61
C GLU A 77 1.35 -15.52 13.65
N GLU A 78 0.43 -16.45 13.36
CA GLU A 78 0.71 -17.89 13.30
C GLU A 78 1.25 -18.34 11.93
N ALA A 79 1.28 -17.45 10.92
CA ALA A 79 1.76 -17.78 9.59
C ALA A 79 3.30 -17.88 9.56
N ASP A 80 3.80 -19.08 9.30
CA ASP A 80 5.22 -19.38 9.13
C ASP A 80 5.63 -19.24 7.66
N GLY A 81 6.60 -18.37 7.38
CA GLY A 81 7.17 -18.26 6.03
C GLY A 81 7.67 -16.87 5.70
N VAL A 82 8.07 -16.71 4.43
CA VAL A 82 8.56 -15.46 3.86
C VAL A 82 7.95 -15.28 2.47
N CYS A 83 7.46 -14.08 2.20
CA CYS A 83 7.00 -13.64 0.90
C CYS A 83 8.02 -12.73 0.24
N SER A 84 8.27 -12.95 -1.05
CA SER A 84 9.08 -12.06 -1.87
C SER A 84 8.22 -11.16 -2.75
N TYR A 85 8.66 -9.93 -2.94
CA TYR A 85 7.96 -8.91 -3.71
C TYR A 85 8.93 -8.28 -4.72
N LEU A 86 8.58 -8.30 -6.00
CA LEU A 86 9.35 -7.63 -7.06
C LEU A 86 8.87 -6.17 -7.19
N LEU A 87 9.75 -5.23 -6.85
CA LEU A 87 9.48 -3.80 -6.96
C LEU A 87 9.68 -3.30 -8.40
N SER A 88 9.11 -2.15 -8.72
CA SER A 88 9.20 -1.51 -10.04
C SER A 88 10.64 -1.20 -10.48
N ASN A 89 11.56 -1.01 -9.53
CA ASN A 89 12.98 -0.79 -9.79
C ASN A 89 13.79 -2.09 -10.01
N GLY A 90 13.15 -3.26 -9.95
CA GLY A 90 13.78 -4.57 -10.10
C GLY A 90 14.38 -5.16 -8.80
N GLN A 91 14.29 -4.45 -7.68
CA GLN A 91 14.63 -4.97 -6.36
C GLN A 91 13.63 -6.06 -5.95
N VAL A 92 14.13 -7.02 -5.16
CA VAL A 92 13.30 -8.04 -4.54
C VAL A 92 13.40 -7.88 -3.03
N ASP A 93 12.27 -7.58 -2.40
CA ASP A 93 12.16 -7.49 -0.94
C ASP A 93 11.52 -8.76 -0.39
N GLU A 94 11.91 -9.14 0.82
CA GLU A 94 11.43 -10.33 1.51
C GLU A 94 10.90 -9.97 2.90
N TYR A 95 9.67 -10.39 3.19
CA TYR A 95 9.00 -10.11 4.46
C TYR A 95 8.29 -11.36 5.01
N PRO A 96 8.18 -11.50 6.35
CA PRO A 96 7.42 -12.59 6.96
C PRO A 96 5.98 -12.70 6.43
N GLU A 97 5.50 -13.92 6.25
CA GLU A 97 4.08 -14.18 5.91
C GLU A 97 3.12 -13.65 6.99
N ALA A 98 3.58 -13.60 8.25
CA ALA A 98 2.83 -13.02 9.35
C ALA A 98 2.47 -11.54 9.19
N TRP A 99 3.12 -10.82 8.26
CA TRP A 99 2.83 -9.41 7.97
C TRP A 99 1.85 -9.25 6.79
N CYS A 100 1.51 -10.36 6.14
CA CYS A 100 0.62 -10.35 4.98
C CYS A 100 -0.83 -10.19 5.41
N VAL A 101 -1.51 -9.27 4.73
CA VAL A 101 -2.94 -9.01 4.85
C VAL A 101 -3.64 -9.34 3.54
N GLU A 102 -4.90 -9.76 3.63
CA GLU A 102 -5.71 -10.05 2.45
C GLU A 102 -5.78 -8.86 1.49
N VAL A 103 -5.64 -9.12 0.18
CA VAL A 103 -5.65 -8.07 -0.86
C VAL A 103 -6.90 -7.18 -0.77
N GLU A 104 -8.05 -7.76 -0.41
CA GLU A 104 -9.30 -6.99 -0.25
C GLU A 104 -9.25 -6.05 0.97
N HIS A 105 -8.49 -6.39 2.01
CA HIS A 105 -8.26 -5.51 3.16
C HIS A 105 -7.36 -4.35 2.75
N CYS A 106 -6.32 -4.62 1.95
CA CYS A 106 -5.46 -3.59 1.36
C CYS A 106 -6.25 -2.59 0.53
N GLN A 107 -7.13 -3.07 -0.36
CA GLN A 107 -7.96 -2.19 -1.18
C GLN A 107 -8.86 -1.29 -0.32
N ARG A 108 -9.45 -1.82 0.77
CA ARG A 108 -10.21 -1.01 1.72
C ARG A 108 -9.33 0.00 2.46
N ALA A 109 -8.08 -0.35 2.78
CA ALA A 109 -7.13 0.55 3.40
C ALA A 109 -6.79 1.74 2.48
N PHE A 110 -6.57 1.51 1.18
CA PHE A 110 -6.37 2.58 0.19
C PHE A 110 -7.57 3.51 0.09
N VAL A 111 -8.79 2.95 0.04
CA VAL A 111 -10.03 3.74 0.05
C VAL A 111 -10.16 4.56 1.34
N ALA A 112 -9.83 3.98 2.49
CA ALA A 112 -9.86 4.68 3.77
C ALA A 112 -8.86 5.84 3.79
N PHE A 113 -7.59 5.57 3.44
CA PHE A 113 -6.53 6.56 3.35
C PHE A 113 -6.92 7.75 2.45
N PHE A 114 -7.50 7.48 1.28
CA PHE A 114 -8.01 8.51 0.39
C PHE A 114 -9.17 9.31 1.02
N ARG A 115 -10.12 8.65 1.70
CA ARG A 115 -11.26 9.34 2.33
C ARG A 115 -10.84 10.21 3.51
N THR A 116 -9.80 9.80 4.24
CA THR A 116 -9.34 10.49 5.46
C THR A 116 -8.20 11.48 5.20
N GLY A 117 -7.85 11.75 3.95
CA GLY A 117 -6.79 12.70 3.62
C GLY A 117 -5.41 12.25 4.03
N GLY A 118 -5.15 10.95 3.97
CA GLY A 118 -3.85 10.37 4.27
C GLY A 118 -3.65 9.92 5.71
N ALA A 119 -4.70 9.93 6.56
CA ALA A 119 -4.59 9.31 7.87
C ALA A 119 -4.36 7.78 7.77
N ARG A 120 -3.56 7.23 8.70
CA ARG A 120 -3.29 5.78 8.79
C ARG A 120 -4.61 4.99 8.88
N PRO A 121 -4.86 4.01 7.98
CA PRO A 121 -6.11 3.25 7.97
C PRO A 121 -6.35 2.44 9.24
N ALA A 122 -7.45 2.70 9.96
CA ALA A 122 -7.79 2.00 11.20
C ALA A 122 -8.28 0.54 11.01
N GLY A 123 -8.56 0.12 9.77
CA GLY A 123 -9.00 -1.24 9.45
C GLY A 123 -7.88 -2.26 9.26
N ILE A 124 -6.63 -1.84 9.52
CA ILE A 124 -5.42 -2.65 9.43
C ILE A 124 -4.73 -2.59 10.80
N ALA A 125 -4.21 -3.71 11.27
CA ALA A 125 -3.32 -3.75 12.42
C ALA A 125 -1.92 -3.32 11.94
N TRP A 126 -1.25 -2.46 12.71
CA TRP A 126 0.01 -1.84 12.33
C TRP A 126 1.05 -2.02 13.43
N GLU A 127 2.28 -2.34 13.06
CA GLU A 127 3.47 -2.27 13.91
C GLU A 127 4.38 -1.14 13.41
N ALA A 128 5.08 -0.47 14.33
CA ALA A 128 6.06 0.56 13.97
C ALA A 128 7.40 -0.11 13.65
N ASP A 129 8.10 0.39 12.63
CA ASP A 129 9.46 -0.08 12.29
C ASP A 129 10.55 0.47 13.24
#